data_AF-A0AAV6BA46-F1
#
_entry.id   AF-A0AAV6BA46-F1
#
_cell.length_a   1.000
_cell.length_b   1.000
_cell.length_c   1.000
_cell.angle_alpha   90.00
_cell.angle_beta   90.00
_cell.angle_gamma   90.00
#
_symmetry.space_group_name_H-M   'P 1'
#
loop_
_entity.id
_entity.type
_entity.pdbx_description
1 polymer ?
#
loop_
_entity_poly.entity_id
_entity_poly.type
_entity_poly.pdbx_seq_one_letter_code
_entity_poly.pdbx_strand_id
1 'polypeptide(L)'
;MNRAAVVALVFQTSSRGIDRLLGPTALVFVIVAILRRREEIGGWLLYFYYWIFAVCLIFSCDVILHYRAFLPLHGREAINHQALYLAVFPRLAALYAVLVVSLQLLRNRESVWVERLRAFLLVGVLVGGVSIWIDIRFFPKSAQANGARFAGLLLWFLYFHFSKRVQQVFYLKNWANPLLGNDRNRGSSNLVITK
;
A
#
# COMPACT_ATOMS: atom_id res chain seq x y z
N MET A 1 -18.32 6.49 -18.38
CA MET A 1 -16.91 6.10 -18.16
C MET A 1 -16.87 4.65 -17.69
N ASN A 2 -16.49 3.72 -18.58
CA ASN A 2 -16.57 2.28 -18.34
C ASN A 2 -15.52 1.82 -17.33
N ARG A 3 -15.96 1.13 -16.26
CA ARG A 3 -15.09 0.57 -15.22
C ARG A 3 -14.00 -0.35 -15.76
N ALA A 4 -14.26 -1.00 -16.90
CA ALA A 4 -13.28 -1.83 -17.61
C ALA A 4 -12.11 -1.02 -18.20
N ALA A 5 -12.33 0.24 -18.59
CA ALA A 5 -11.28 1.10 -19.14
C ALA A 5 -10.30 1.56 -18.05
N VAL A 6 -10.79 1.80 -16.82
CA VAL A 6 -9.92 2.14 -15.67
C VAL A 6 -9.07 0.94 -15.27
N VAL A 7 -9.63 -0.28 -15.31
CA VAL A 7 -8.88 -1.52 -15.04
C VAL A 7 -7.86 -1.77 -16.15
N ALA A 8 -8.23 -1.62 -17.41
CA ALA A 8 -7.31 -1.78 -18.54
C ALA A 8 -6.15 -0.78 -18.53
N LEU A 9 -6.40 0.48 -18.13
CA LEU A 9 -5.35 1.50 -17.99
C LEU A 9 -4.34 1.18 -16.89
N VAL A 10 -4.75 0.49 -15.82
CA VAL A 10 -3.83 0.02 -14.77
C VAL A 10 -2.96 -1.16 -15.24
N PHE A 11 -3.42 -1.93 -16.22
CA PHE A 11 -2.70 -3.10 -16.75
C PHE A 11 -1.75 -2.79 -17.92
N GLN A 12 -1.71 -1.55 -18.44
CA GLN A 12 -1.08 -1.26 -19.73
C GLN A 12 0.28 -0.53 -19.68
N THR A 13 1.00 -0.63 -18.57
CA THR A 13 2.39 -0.12 -18.47
C THR A 13 3.24 -1.16 -17.76
N SER A 14 4.40 -1.62 -18.19
CA SER A 14 5.19 -1.49 -19.41
C SER A 14 6.29 -2.56 -19.28
N SER A 15 6.76 -3.12 -20.39
CA SER A 15 7.61 -4.32 -20.51
C SER A 15 8.90 -4.39 -19.65
N ARG A 16 8.98 -5.26 -18.64
CA ARG A 16 10.21 -6.03 -18.25
C ARG A 16 9.86 -7.41 -17.66
N GLY A 17 10.79 -8.37 -17.78
CA GLY A 17 10.57 -9.80 -17.49
C GLY A 17 10.03 -10.15 -16.09
N ILE A 18 10.17 -9.27 -15.10
CA ILE A 18 9.64 -9.47 -13.74
C ILE A 18 8.12 -9.20 -13.69
N ASP A 19 7.59 -8.32 -14.54
CA ASP A 19 6.15 -8.00 -14.60
C ASP A 19 5.32 -9.21 -15.09
N ARG A 20 5.95 -10.11 -15.87
CA ARG A 20 5.34 -11.38 -16.29
C ARG A 20 5.14 -12.37 -15.13
N LEU A 21 5.95 -12.28 -14.07
CA LEU A 21 5.76 -13.09 -12.87
C LEU A 21 4.83 -12.39 -11.88
N LEU A 22 4.92 -11.06 -11.76
CA LEU A 22 4.12 -10.29 -10.81
C LEU A 22 2.66 -10.09 -11.21
N GLY A 23 2.36 -10.05 -12.52
CA GLY A 23 0.98 -10.00 -13.02
C GLY A 23 0.12 -11.19 -12.59
N PRO A 24 0.52 -12.44 -12.88
CA PRO A 24 -0.24 -13.62 -12.45
C PRO A 24 -0.24 -13.79 -10.93
N THR A 25 0.85 -13.48 -10.21
CA THR A 25 0.83 -13.53 -8.74
C THR A 25 -0.08 -12.47 -8.15
N ALA A 26 -0.15 -11.26 -8.72
CA ALA A 26 -1.11 -10.24 -8.30
C ALA A 26 -2.56 -10.73 -8.50
N LEU A 27 -2.84 -11.44 -9.59
CA LEU A 27 -4.15 -12.02 -9.86
C LEU A 27 -4.51 -13.14 -8.86
N VAL A 28 -3.55 -14.01 -8.54
CA VAL A 28 -3.69 -15.01 -7.47
C VAL A 28 -3.94 -14.35 -6.12
N PHE A 29 -3.21 -13.29 -5.77
CA PHE A 29 -3.41 -12.56 -4.52
C PHE A 29 -4.74 -11.81 -4.47
N VAL A 30 -5.23 -11.30 -5.60
CA VAL A 30 -6.59 -10.75 -5.71
C VAL A 30 -7.64 -11.83 -5.49
N ILE A 31 -7.46 -13.02 -6.09
CA ILE A 31 -8.35 -14.17 -5.87
C ILE A 31 -8.32 -14.60 -4.41
N VAL A 32 -7.14 -14.73 -3.81
CA VAL A 32 -6.97 -15.05 -2.38
C VAL A 32 -7.59 -13.96 -1.50
N ALA A 33 -7.44 -12.68 -1.83
CA ALA A 33 -8.08 -11.58 -1.10
C ALA A 33 -9.62 -11.63 -1.18
N ILE A 34 -10.18 -12.04 -2.32
CA ILE A 34 -11.63 -12.21 -2.51
C ILE A 34 -12.13 -13.42 -1.72
N LEU A 35 -11.42 -14.56 -1.77
CA LEU A 35 -11.77 -15.78 -1.05
C LEU A 35 -11.65 -15.60 0.47
N ARG A 36 -10.65 -14.84 0.91
CA ARG A 36 -10.34 -14.58 2.32
C ARG A 36 -11.07 -13.36 2.90
N ARG A 37 -12.04 -12.80 2.16
CA ARG A 37 -12.99 -11.74 2.58
C ARG A 37 -13.66 -12.01 3.94
N ARG A 38 -13.79 -13.28 4.33
CA ARG A 38 -14.47 -13.73 5.55
C ARG A 38 -13.55 -13.92 6.76
N GLU A 39 -12.24 -13.78 6.60
CA GLU A 39 -11.32 -13.83 7.74
C GLU A 39 -11.15 -12.47 8.41
N GLU A 40 -10.75 -12.54 9.68
CA GLU A 40 -10.48 -11.43 10.61
C GLU A 40 -9.63 -10.30 10.01
N ILE A 41 -8.67 -10.64 9.14
CA ILE A 41 -7.91 -9.68 8.36
C ILE A 41 -8.61 -9.51 7.01
N GLY A 42 -9.36 -8.42 6.87
CA GLY A 42 -10.10 -8.13 5.63
C GLY A 42 -9.21 -8.23 4.40
N GLY A 43 -9.61 -9.00 3.39
CA GLY A 43 -8.80 -9.29 2.20
C GLY A 43 -8.21 -8.07 1.48
N TRP A 44 -8.86 -6.90 1.58
CA TRP A 44 -8.32 -5.62 1.10
C TRP A 44 -7.03 -5.19 1.79
N LEU A 45 -6.89 -5.44 3.09
CA LEU A 45 -5.67 -5.15 3.85
C LEU A 45 -4.53 -6.09 3.43
N LEU A 46 -4.85 -7.36 3.17
CA LEU A 46 -3.87 -8.33 2.65
C LEU A 46 -3.39 -7.91 1.25
N TYR A 47 -4.30 -7.44 0.40
CA TYR A 47 -3.95 -6.89 -0.90
C TYR A 47 -3.04 -5.65 -0.77
N PHE A 48 -3.30 -4.76 0.20
CA PHE A 48 -2.41 -3.63 0.49
C PHE A 48 -0.99 -4.09 0.85
N TYR A 49 -0.83 -5.08 1.73
CA TYR A 49 0.49 -5.60 2.10
C TYR A 49 1.24 -6.21 0.92
N TYR A 50 0.56 -6.98 0.08
CA TYR A 50 1.15 -7.51 -1.14
C TYR A 50 1.55 -6.38 -2.10
N TRP A 51 0.68 -5.40 -2.29
CA TRP A 51 0.93 -4.27 -3.18
C TRP A 51 2.15 -3.44 -2.73
N ILE A 52 2.24 -3.07 -1.44
CA ILE A 52 3.38 -2.27 -0.95
C ILE A 52 4.69 -3.05 -1.04
N PHE A 53 4.66 -4.35 -0.77
CA PHE A 53 5.83 -5.23 -0.92
C PHE A 53 6.26 -5.33 -2.38
N ALA A 54 5.32 -5.59 -3.30
CA ALA A 54 5.60 -5.68 -4.73
C ALA A 54 6.15 -4.36 -5.28
N VAL A 55 5.57 -3.21 -4.91
CA VAL A 55 6.05 -1.89 -5.32
C VAL A 55 7.45 -1.62 -4.79
N CYS A 56 7.75 -1.94 -3.53
CA CYS A 56 9.10 -1.79 -2.98
C CYS A 56 10.12 -2.67 -3.72
N LEU A 57 9.75 -3.93 -4.02
CA LEU A 57 10.62 -4.85 -4.74
C LEU A 57 10.88 -4.37 -6.17
N ILE A 58 9.83 -4.04 -6.92
CA ILE A 58 9.95 -3.51 -8.28
C ILE A 58 10.82 -2.25 -8.28
N PHE A 59 10.57 -1.30 -7.36
CA PHE A 59 11.31 -0.05 -7.34
C PHE A 59 12.78 -0.26 -6.96
N SER A 60 13.07 -1.17 -6.04
CA SER A 60 14.45 -1.55 -5.69
C SER A 60 15.18 -2.19 -6.87
N CYS A 61 14.53 -3.13 -7.57
CA CYS A 61 15.09 -3.73 -8.78
C CYS A 61 15.31 -2.70 -9.89
N ASP A 62 14.40 -1.74 -10.05
CA ASP A 62 14.50 -0.65 -11.02
C ASP A 62 15.73 0.23 -10.73
N VAL A 63 15.97 0.57 -9.46
CA VAL A 63 17.17 1.30 -9.02
C VAL A 63 18.44 0.48 -9.25
N ILE A 64 18.44 -0.82 -8.94
CA ILE A 64 19.60 -1.70 -9.13
C ILE A 64 19.92 -1.87 -10.62
N LEU A 65 18.92 -2.12 -11.47
CA LEU A 65 19.12 -2.30 -12.91
C LEU A 65 19.63 -1.03 -13.60
N HIS A 66 19.23 0.13 -13.09
CA HIS A 66 19.67 1.43 -13.61
C HIS A 66 20.72 2.10 -12.75
N TYR A 67 21.49 1.35 -11.93
CA TYR A 67 22.50 1.93 -11.03
C TYR A 67 23.51 2.82 -11.80
N ARG A 68 23.79 2.48 -13.06
CA ARG A 68 24.68 3.25 -13.96
C ARG A 68 24.21 4.69 -14.20
N ALA A 69 22.89 4.93 -14.18
CA ALA A 69 22.33 6.27 -14.29
C ALA A 69 22.59 7.13 -13.04
N PHE A 70 23.04 6.53 -11.93
CA PHE A 70 23.41 7.23 -10.71
C PHE A 70 24.94 7.44 -10.60
N LEU A 71 25.75 6.93 -11.52
CA LEU A 71 27.19 7.25 -11.54
C LEU A 71 27.41 8.60 -12.24
N PRO A 72 28.23 9.50 -11.65
CA PRO A 72 28.52 10.79 -12.28
C PRO A 72 29.35 10.57 -13.55
N LEU A 73 28.73 10.69 -14.72
CA LEU A 73 29.49 10.86 -15.96
C LEU A 73 30.13 12.25 -15.92
N HIS A 74 31.45 12.29 -16.10
CA HIS A 74 32.23 13.52 -16.11
C HIS A 74 31.84 14.38 -17.32
N GLY A 75 30.85 15.27 -17.16
CA GLY A 75 30.53 16.32 -18.14
C GLY A 75 29.09 16.79 -18.10
N ARG A 76 28.90 18.12 -17.97
CA ARG A 76 27.70 18.98 -18.18
C ARG A 76 26.30 18.56 -17.66
N GLU A 77 26.06 17.33 -17.25
CA GLU A 77 24.76 16.82 -16.77
C GLU A 77 24.62 16.79 -15.23
N ALA A 78 25.54 17.41 -14.50
CA ALA A 78 25.58 17.40 -13.03
C ALA A 78 24.27 17.85 -12.36
N ILE A 79 23.55 18.80 -12.97
CA ILE A 79 22.26 19.33 -12.46
C ILE A 79 21.16 18.26 -12.57
N ASN A 80 21.11 17.51 -13.68
CA ASN A 80 20.16 16.43 -13.87
C ASN A 80 20.45 15.28 -12.90
N HIS A 81 21.72 15.05 -12.58
CA HIS A 81 22.15 14.04 -11.62
C HIS A 81 21.65 14.33 -10.21
N GLN A 82 21.85 15.56 -9.73
CA GLN A 82 21.37 15.97 -8.40
C GLN A 82 19.84 15.92 -8.30
N ALA A 83 19.13 16.36 -9.35
CA ALA A 83 17.67 16.27 -9.41
C ALA A 83 17.17 14.82 -9.37
N LEU A 84 17.87 13.89 -10.03
CA LEU A 84 17.55 12.46 -9.99
C LEU A 84 17.72 11.88 -8.58
N TYR A 85 18.82 12.21 -7.89
CA TYR A 85 19.04 11.80 -6.50
C TYR A 85 17.94 12.33 -5.57
N LEU A 86 17.59 13.62 -5.70
CA LEU A 86 16.54 14.27 -4.92
C LEU A 86 15.13 13.74 -5.21
N ALA A 87 14.86 13.23 -6.41
CA ALA A 87 13.58 12.63 -6.74
C ALA A 87 13.46 11.15 -6.31
N VAL A 88 14.55 10.38 -6.42
CA VAL A 88 14.51 8.93 -6.21
C VAL A 88 14.66 8.54 -4.74
N PHE A 89 15.64 9.09 -4.02
CA PHE A 89 15.94 8.64 -2.66
C PHE A 89 14.86 8.99 -1.64
N PRO A 90 14.32 10.23 -1.59
CA PRO A 90 13.23 10.56 -0.68
C PRO A 90 11.99 9.71 -0.92
N ARG A 91 11.66 9.45 -2.19
CA ARG A 91 10.52 8.58 -2.56
C ARG A 91 10.76 7.14 -2.09
N LEU A 92 11.96 6.61 -2.28
CA LEU A 92 12.32 5.26 -1.85
C LEU A 92 12.27 5.15 -0.33
N ALA A 93 12.83 6.13 0.38
CA ALA A 93 12.77 6.19 1.84
C ALA A 93 11.33 6.24 2.36
N ALA A 94 10.46 7.04 1.73
CA ALA A 94 9.05 7.12 2.10
C ALA A 94 8.31 5.78 1.87
N LEU A 95 8.57 5.09 0.75
CA LEU A 95 8.00 3.77 0.47
C LEU A 95 8.44 2.73 1.50
N TYR A 96 9.72 2.69 1.86
CA TYR A 96 10.22 1.80 2.90
C TYR A 96 9.63 2.12 4.28
N ALA A 97 9.47 3.40 4.61
CA ALA A 97 8.81 3.80 5.86
C ALA A 97 7.36 3.28 5.92
N VAL A 98 6.61 3.42 4.83
CA VAL A 98 5.24 2.85 4.72
C VAL A 98 5.29 1.32 4.87
N LEU A 99 6.25 0.64 4.22
CA LEU A 99 6.41 -0.81 4.34
C LEU A 99 6.68 -1.22 5.79
N VAL A 100 7.62 -0.59 6.48
CA VAL A 100 7.97 -0.91 7.87
C VAL A 100 6.78 -0.71 8.80
N VAL A 101 6.08 0.42 8.68
CA VAL A 101 4.89 0.71 9.49
C VAL A 101 3.77 -0.27 9.18
N SER A 102 3.62 -0.68 7.92
CA SER A 102 2.65 -1.71 7.54
C SER A 102 2.97 -3.06 8.19
N LEU A 103 4.24 -3.47 8.23
CA LEU A 103 4.65 -4.71 8.90
C LEU A 103 4.42 -4.65 10.42
N GLN A 104 4.65 -3.49 11.04
CA GLN A 104 4.34 -3.28 12.46
C GLN A 104 2.84 -3.32 12.72
N LEU A 105 2.02 -2.76 11.82
CA LEU A 105 0.56 -2.88 11.90
C LEU A 105 0.11 -4.34 11.80
N LEU A 106 0.73 -5.14 10.93
CA LEU A 106 0.42 -6.57 10.78
C LEU A 106 0.77 -7.37 12.05
N ARG A 107 1.88 -7.02 12.72
CA ARG A 107 2.36 -7.69 13.93
C ARG A 107 1.55 -7.31 15.18
N ASN A 108 1.36 -6.02 15.42
CA ASN A 108 0.79 -5.52 16.68
C ASN A 108 -0.74 -5.38 16.62
N ARG A 109 -1.30 -5.13 15.42
CA ARG A 109 -2.74 -4.98 15.17
C ARG A 109 -3.44 -3.92 16.04
N GLU A 110 -2.69 -2.91 16.51
CA GLU A 110 -3.23 -1.83 17.33
C GLU A 110 -3.70 -0.65 16.46
N SER A 111 -4.73 0.06 16.92
CA SER A 111 -5.27 1.25 16.25
C SER A 111 -4.24 2.37 16.06
N VAL A 112 -3.29 2.52 16.99
CA VAL A 112 -2.20 3.50 16.93
C VAL A 112 -1.37 3.35 15.65
N TRP A 113 -1.14 2.11 15.20
CA TRP A 113 -0.38 1.84 13.98
C TRP A 113 -1.14 2.23 12.71
N VAL A 114 -2.48 2.25 12.75
CA VAL A 114 -3.30 2.71 11.62
C VAL A 114 -3.17 4.23 11.44
N GLU A 115 -3.18 4.99 12.54
CA GLU A 115 -2.96 6.44 12.51
C GLU A 115 -1.57 6.78 12.01
N ARG A 116 -0.55 6.05 12.49
CA ARG A 116 0.82 6.17 11.99
C ARG A 116 0.89 5.84 10.50
N LEU A 117 0.27 4.74 10.06
CA LEU A 117 0.25 4.37 8.65
C LEU A 117 -0.39 5.46 7.78
N ARG A 118 -1.47 6.10 8.24
CA ARG A 118 -2.09 7.25 7.54
C ARG A 118 -1.14 8.43 7.43
N ALA A 119 -0.42 8.76 8.50
CA ALA A 119 0.55 9.84 8.49
C ALA A 119 1.71 9.54 7.51
N PHE A 120 2.26 8.34 7.53
CA PHE A 120 3.33 7.94 6.61
C PHE A 120 2.85 7.84 5.15
N LEU A 121 1.62 7.39 4.91
CA LEU A 121 1.02 7.44 3.57
C LEU A 121 0.86 8.89 3.08
N LEU A 122 0.40 9.81 3.93
CA LEU A 122 0.30 11.23 3.58
C LEU A 122 1.67 11.82 3.22
N VAL A 123 2.68 11.58 4.06
CA VAL A 123 4.06 12.00 3.77
C VAL A 123 4.55 11.40 2.46
N GLY A 124 4.28 10.12 2.21
CA GLY A 124 4.61 9.44 0.96
C GLY A 124 3.92 10.05 -0.26
N VAL A 125 2.66 10.48 -0.14
CA VAL A 125 1.95 11.23 -1.19
C VAL A 125 2.63 12.58 -1.42
N LEU A 126 2.93 13.35 -0.38
CA LEU A 126 3.56 14.67 -0.54
C LEU A 126 4.94 14.56 -1.21
N VAL A 127 5.80 13.67 -0.70
CA VAL A 127 7.13 13.41 -1.26
C VAL A 127 7.03 12.85 -2.69
N GLY A 128 6.09 11.94 -2.91
CA GLY A 128 5.82 11.36 -4.23
C GLY A 128 5.39 12.41 -5.26
N GLY A 129 4.52 13.35 -4.85
CA GLY A 129 4.06 14.45 -5.68
C GLY A 129 5.18 15.40 -6.09
N VAL A 130 6.01 15.84 -5.13
CA VAL A 130 7.21 16.67 -5.43
C VAL A 130 8.16 15.93 -6.37
N SER A 131 8.38 14.63 -6.11
CA SER A 131 9.28 13.83 -6.95
C SER A 131 8.72 13.63 -8.36
N ILE A 132 7.40 13.51 -8.54
CA ILE A 132 6.78 13.42 -9.88
C ILE A 132 6.89 14.74 -10.61
N TRP A 133 6.71 15.85 -9.92
CA TRP A 133 6.87 17.17 -10.50
C TRP A 133 8.28 17.34 -11.10
N ILE A 134 9.30 16.85 -10.39
CA ILE A 134 10.68 16.80 -10.89
C ILE A 134 10.78 15.82 -12.07
N ASP A 135 10.25 14.60 -11.96
CA ASP A 135 10.29 13.59 -13.04
C ASP A 135 9.64 14.12 -14.34
N ILE A 136 8.51 14.83 -14.28
CA ILE A 136 7.84 15.38 -15.47
C ILE A 136 8.72 16.45 -16.14
N ARG A 137 9.43 17.25 -15.35
CA ARG A 137 10.26 18.37 -15.84
C ARG A 137 11.57 17.88 -16.46
N PHE A 138 12.20 16.86 -15.87
CA PHE A 138 13.56 16.41 -16.24
C PHE A 138 13.59 15.05 -16.93
N PHE A 139 12.64 14.14 -16.64
CA PHE A 139 12.68 12.73 -17.07
C PHE A 139 11.29 12.20 -17.51
N PRO A 140 10.74 12.68 -18.64
CA PRO A 140 9.38 12.34 -19.06
C PRO A 140 9.15 10.83 -19.30
N LYS A 141 10.20 10.08 -19.63
CA LYS A 141 10.13 8.62 -19.83
C LYS A 141 9.92 7.84 -18.53
N SER A 142 10.51 8.29 -17.40
CA SER A 142 10.32 7.64 -16.09
C SER A 142 9.07 8.15 -15.36
N ALA A 143 8.59 9.35 -15.72
CA ALA A 143 7.41 9.97 -15.13
C ALA A 143 6.14 9.10 -15.22
N GLN A 144 5.95 8.33 -16.30
CA GLN A 144 4.79 7.45 -16.45
C GLN A 144 4.77 6.31 -15.42
N ALA A 145 5.88 5.57 -15.30
CA ALA A 145 5.99 4.45 -14.36
C ALA A 145 5.92 4.95 -12.91
N ASN A 146 6.57 6.08 -12.61
CA ASN A 146 6.51 6.70 -11.29
C ASN A 146 5.12 7.29 -10.98
N GLY A 147 4.43 7.81 -11.99
CA GLY A 147 3.05 8.28 -11.92
C GLY A 147 2.07 7.19 -11.52
N ALA A 148 2.18 6.00 -12.12
CA ALA A 148 1.35 4.85 -11.76
C ALA A 148 1.56 4.42 -10.29
N ARG A 149 2.82 4.37 -9.83
CA ARG A 149 3.15 4.05 -8.43
C ARG A 149 2.54 5.06 -7.45
N PHE A 150 2.64 6.35 -7.78
CA PHE A 150 2.04 7.43 -6.99
C PHE A 150 0.51 7.38 -6.98
N ALA A 151 -0.13 7.14 -8.12
CA ALA A 151 -1.58 6.99 -8.19
C ALA A 151 -2.07 5.85 -7.29
N GLY A 152 -1.35 4.72 -7.27
CA GLY A 152 -1.63 3.63 -6.34
C GLY A 152 -1.48 4.04 -4.87
N LEU A 153 -0.42 4.78 -4.53
CA LEU A 153 -0.19 5.28 -3.16
C LEU A 153 -1.28 6.26 -2.72
N LEU A 154 -1.72 7.14 -3.61
CA LEU A 154 -2.83 8.07 -3.40
C LEU A 154 -4.16 7.32 -3.20
N LEU A 155 -4.43 6.30 -4.03
CA LEU A 155 -5.62 5.46 -3.90
C LEU A 155 -5.66 4.77 -2.53
N TRP A 156 -4.51 4.24 -2.07
CA TRP A 156 -4.41 3.61 -0.76
C TRP A 156 -4.56 4.60 0.39
N PHE A 157 -3.96 5.79 0.27
CA PHE A 157 -4.17 6.86 1.24
C PHE A 157 -5.67 7.19 1.38
N LEU A 158 -6.37 7.39 0.27
CA LEU A 158 -7.82 7.63 0.24
C LEU A 158 -8.60 6.46 0.85
N TYR A 159 -8.22 5.22 0.53
CA TYR A 159 -8.84 4.03 1.11
C TYR A 159 -8.70 4.00 2.64
N PHE A 160 -7.50 4.19 3.17
CA PHE A 160 -7.26 4.18 4.62
C PHE A 160 -7.93 5.37 5.32
N HIS A 161 -8.11 6.49 4.63
CA HIS A 161 -8.78 7.67 5.18
C HIS A 161 -10.30 7.50 5.24
N PHE A 162 -10.94 7.04 4.16
CA PHE A 162 -12.39 6.96 4.04
C PHE A 162 -13.02 5.62 4.46
N SER A 163 -12.25 4.54 4.56
CA SER A 163 -12.81 3.20 4.83
C SER A 163 -13.26 3.05 6.28
N LYS A 164 -14.59 3.15 6.50
CA LYS A 164 -15.25 2.85 7.79
C LYS A 164 -14.98 1.43 8.29
N ARG A 165 -14.73 0.47 7.40
CA ARG A 165 -14.41 -0.92 7.77
C ARG A 165 -13.07 -1.03 8.49
N VAL A 166 -12.06 -0.28 8.06
CA VAL A 166 -10.74 -0.27 8.73
C VAL A 166 -10.90 0.30 10.14
N GLN A 167 -11.66 1.39 10.29
CA GLN A 167 -11.96 1.93 11.62
C GLN A 167 -12.75 0.93 12.49
N GLN A 168 -13.74 0.24 11.94
CA GLN A 168 -14.51 -0.73 12.71
C GLN A 168 -13.67 -1.93 13.18
N VAL A 169 -12.79 -2.49 12.34
CA VAL A 169 -11.96 -3.65 12.70
C VAL A 169 -10.92 -3.30 13.77
N PHE A 170 -10.23 -2.16 13.62
CA PHE A 170 -9.14 -1.80 14.53
C PHE A 170 -9.62 -1.07 15.80
N TYR A 171 -10.73 -0.34 15.74
CA TYR A 171 -11.22 0.47 16.88
C TYR A 171 -12.23 -0.30 17.75
N LEU A 172 -13.11 -1.10 17.14
CA LEU A 172 -14.12 -1.86 17.90
C LEU A 172 -13.63 -3.24 18.34
N LYS A 173 -12.44 -3.69 17.90
CA LYS A 173 -11.90 -5.04 18.17
C LYS A 173 -12.96 -6.15 18.06
N ASN A 174 -13.92 -6.01 17.14
CA ASN A 174 -14.94 -7.02 16.86
C ASN A 174 -14.32 -8.14 16.01
N TRP A 175 -13.40 -8.87 16.63
CA TRP A 175 -12.78 -10.08 16.08
C TRP A 175 -13.63 -11.33 16.36
N ALA A 176 -14.54 -11.24 17.33
CA ALA A 176 -15.37 -12.36 17.76
C ALA A 176 -16.65 -12.49 16.92
N ASN A 177 -16.86 -13.68 16.36
CA ASN A 177 -18.13 -14.12 15.80
C ASN A 177 -19.29 -13.78 16.79
N PRO A 178 -20.34 -13.07 16.36
CA PRO A 178 -21.51 -12.83 17.21
C PRO A 178 -22.26 -14.13 17.61
N LEU A 179 -21.89 -15.27 17.03
CA LEU A 179 -22.51 -16.58 17.30
C LEU A 179 -22.01 -17.29 18.58
N LEU A 180 -21.01 -16.75 19.28
CA LEU A 180 -20.51 -17.35 20.54
C LEU A 180 -20.71 -16.46 21.77
N GLY A 181 -21.43 -15.33 21.63
CA GLY A 181 -21.47 -14.27 22.63
C GLY A 181 -22.76 -14.12 23.44
N ASN A 182 -23.81 -14.93 23.24
CA ASN A 182 -25.12 -14.65 23.84
C ASN A 182 -25.81 -15.78 24.63
N ASP A 183 -25.16 -16.93 24.83
CA ASP A 183 -25.80 -18.04 25.57
C ASP A 183 -25.35 -18.19 27.03
N ARG A 184 -24.33 -17.45 27.48
CA ARG A 184 -23.82 -17.58 28.86
C ARG A 184 -24.56 -16.76 29.91
N ASN A 185 -25.38 -15.77 29.52
CA ASN A 185 -26.03 -14.85 30.46
C ASN A 185 -27.54 -15.09 30.68
N ARG A 186 -28.14 -16.13 30.09
CA ARG A 186 -29.57 -16.46 30.30
C ARG A 186 -29.84 -17.52 31.38
N GLY A 187 -28.81 -18.12 31.97
CA GLY A 187 -28.97 -19.23 32.93
C GLY A 187 -29.02 -18.86 34.42
N SER A 188 -28.62 -17.65 34.83
CA SER A 188 -28.42 -17.33 36.26
C SER A 188 -29.48 -16.43 36.90
N SER A 189 -30.49 -15.96 36.19
CA SER A 189 -31.50 -15.02 36.73
C SER A 189 -32.75 -15.66 37.36
N ASN A 190 -32.84 -16.99 37.44
CA ASN A 190 -34.03 -17.68 37.98
C ASN A 190 -33.84 -18.34 39.36
N LEU A 191 -32.83 -17.93 40.13
CA LEU A 191 -32.57 -18.50 41.46
C LEU A 191 -32.31 -17.40 42.50
N VAL A 192 -33.28 -16.51 42.69
CA VAL A 192 -33.43 -15.81 43.97
C VAL A 192 -34.83 -16.13 44.50
N ILE A 193 -34.77 -17.07 45.44
CA ILE A 193 -35.86 -17.75 46.13
C ILE A 193 -36.60 -16.74 47.02
N THR A 194 -37.91 -16.76 46.88
CA THR A 194 -38.90 -16.29 47.85
C THR A 194 -38.65 -16.91 49.23
N LYS A 195 -38.50 -16.07 50.25
CA LYS A 195 -38.96 -16.34 51.62
C LYS A 195 -39.11 -15.03 52.39
#